data_AF-A0A3L8E2A4-F1
#
_entry.id   AF-A0A3L8E2A4-F1
#
_cell.length_a   1.000
_cell.length_b   1.000
_cell.length_c   1.000
_cell.angle_alpha   90.00
_cell.angle_beta   90.00
_cell.angle_gamma   90.00
#
_symmetry.space_group_name_H-M   'P 1'
#
loop_
_entity.id
_entity.type
_entity.pdbx_description
1 polymer ?
#
loop_
_entity_poly.entity_id
_entity_poly.type
_entity_poly.pdbx_seq_one_letter_code
_entity_poly.pdbx_strand_id
1 'polypeptide(L)' 'MEEKIKKITQDAKLVSRLSSIEVLPCDSTSPVSTVALKLKKIDGNEEASTINISKDDVQMLLKELKRARALMENL' A
#
# COMPACT_ATOMS: atom_id res chain seq x y z
N MET A 1 26.19 1.22 -23.98
CA MET A 1 25.81 0.17 -22.99
C MET A 1 25.28 0.77 -21.68
N GLU A 2 25.57 2.04 -21.38
CA GLU A 2 25.19 2.70 -20.11
C GLU A 2 23.73 3.19 -20.04
N GLU A 3 23.06 3.37 -21.17
CA GLU A 3 21.68 3.90 -21.23
C GLU A 3 20.64 2.96 -20.60
N LYS A 4 20.88 1.64 -20.63
CA LYS A 4 19.96 0.65 -20.04
C LYS A 4 20.00 0.63 -18.51
N ILE A 5 21.14 0.99 -17.89
CA ILE A 5 21.29 0.98 -16.43
C ILE A 5 20.57 2.19 -15.81
N LYS A 6 20.57 3.36 -16.45
CA LYS A 6 19.85 4.55 -15.95
C LYS A 6 18.33 4.38 -15.95
N LYS A 7 17.76 3.64 -16.90
CA LYS A 7 16.30 3.46 -17.02
C LYS A 7 15.72 2.61 -15.89
N ILE A 8 16.41 1.53 -15.48
CA ILE A 8 16.00 0.66 -14.37
C ILE A 8 15.97 1.44 -13.03
N THR A 9 16.93 2.34 -12.81
CA THR A 9 17.00 3.17 -11.59
C THR A 9 15.92 4.24 -11.52
N GLN A 10 15.39 4.68 -12.67
CA GLN A 10 14.33 5.69 -12.74
C GLN A 10 12.95 5.10 -12.45
N ASP A 11 12.70 3.86 -12.88
CA ASP A 11 11.45 3.15 -12.57
C ASP A 11 11.40 2.71 -11.09
N ALA A 12 12.55 2.38 -10.51
CA ALA A 12 12.66 2.13 -9.07
C ALA A 12 12.32 3.37 -8.23
N LYS A 13 12.49 4.60 -8.76
CA LYS A 13 12.19 5.86 -8.05
C LYS A 13 10.70 6.12 -7.80
N LEU A 14 9.81 5.40 -8.47
CA LEU A 14 8.36 5.59 -8.37
C LEU A 14 7.67 4.57 -7.43
N VAL A 15 8.43 3.65 -6.84
CA VAL A 15 7.86 2.61 -5.98
C VAL A 15 7.79 3.10 -4.54
N SER A 16 6.63 3.60 -4.14
CA SER A 16 6.32 3.84 -2.73
C SER A 16 6.05 2.53 -2.01
N ARG A 17 6.63 2.34 -0.83
CA ARG A 17 6.42 1.16 0.00
C ARG A 17 5.26 1.41 0.97
N LEU A 18 4.30 0.49 1.03
CA LEU A 18 3.27 0.54 2.07
C LEU A 18 3.94 0.30 3.44
N SER A 19 3.94 1.31 4.31
CA SER A 19 4.53 1.26 5.66
C SER A 19 3.51 1.00 6.75
N SER A 20 2.25 1.41 6.56
CA SER A 20 1.15 1.15 7.50
C SER A 20 -0.19 1.03 6.79
N ILE A 21 -1.10 0.26 7.38
CA ILE A 21 -2.50 0.13 6.99
C ILE A 21 -3.37 0.07 8.24
N GLU A 22 -4.44 0.85 8.26
CA GLU A 22 -5.36 0.94 9.39
C GLU A 22 -6.80 1.09 8.89
N VAL A 23 -7.73 0.31 9.44
CA VAL A 23 -9.16 0.49 9.19
C VAL A 23 -9.67 1.53 10.17
N LEU A 24 -10.14 2.67 9.67
CA LEU A 24 -10.61 3.75 10.53
C LEU A 24 -12.00 3.42 11.10
N PRO A 25 -12.32 3.94 12.28
CA PRO A 25 -13.67 3.86 12.82
C PRO A 25 -14.68 4.44 11.82
N CYS A 26 -15.74 3.69 11.55
CA CYS A 26 -16.81 4.05 10.62
C CYS A 26 -18.15 3.68 11.24
N ASP A 27 -19.19 4.43 10.91
CA ASP A 27 -20.57 4.17 11.37
C ASP A 27 -20.98 2.73 11.02
N SER A 28 -21.48 1.99 12.01
CA SER A 28 -21.97 0.61 11.85
C SER A 28 -23.02 0.45 10.75
N THR A 29 -23.78 1.50 10.45
CA THR A 29 -24.84 1.52 9.43
C THR A 29 -24.31 1.74 8.00
N SER A 30 -23.09 2.27 7.84
CA SER A 30 -22.48 2.48 6.53
C SER A 30 -22.08 1.15 5.88
N PRO A 31 -22.36 0.91 4.58
CA PRO A 31 -21.86 -0.27 3.88
C PRO A 31 -20.36 -0.18 3.53
N VAL A 32 -19.74 0.99 3.73
CA VAL A 32 -18.36 1.29 3.33
C VAL A 32 -17.51 1.60 4.56
N SER A 33 -16.30 1.07 4.58
CA SER A 33 -15.23 1.42 5.52
C SER A 33 -14.18 2.30 4.86
N THR A 34 -13.59 3.20 5.64
CA THR A 34 -12.40 3.96 5.24
C THR A 34 -11.15 3.25 5.76
N VAL A 35 -10.18 3.03 4.88
CA VAL A 35 -8.88 2.45 5.20
C VAL A 35 -7.82 3.52 4.98
N ALA A 36 -7.06 3.82 6.02
CA ALA A 36 -5.89 4.69 5.96
C ALA A 36 -4.65 3.89 5.58
N LEU A 37 -3.86 4.45 4.66
CA LEU A 37 -2.62 3.88 4.14
C LEU A 37 -1.50 4.89 4.37
N LYS A 38 -0.33 4.42 4.84
CA LYS A 38 0.90 5.21 4.83
C LYS A 38 1.87 4.64 3.82
N LEU A 39 2.33 5.49 2.92
CA LEU A 39 3.26 5.16 1.86
C LEU A 39 4.59 5.85 2.13
N LYS A 40 5.64 5.06 2.32
CA LYS A 40 7.00 5.54 2.47
C LYS A 40 7.69 5.58 1.11
N LYS A 41 8.08 6.77 0.70
CA LYS A 41 8.92 7.01 -0.47
C LYS A 41 10.36 6.67 -0.18
N ILE A 42 11.14 6.57 -1.25
CA ILE A 42 12.53 6.12 -1.23
C ILE A 42 13.46 7.21 -0.66
N ASP A 43 13.03 8.47 -0.78
CA ASP A 43 13.65 9.63 -0.11
C ASP A 43 13.37 9.68 1.40
N GLY A 44 12.58 8.73 1.91
CA GLY A 44 12.21 8.61 3.32
C GLY A 44 10.94 9.37 3.70
N ASN A 45 10.36 10.17 2.80
CA ASN A 45 9.14 10.91 3.09
C ASN A 45 7.92 9.98 3.17
N GLU A 46 6.97 10.28 4.06
CA GLU A 46 5.73 9.52 4.21
C GLU A 46 4.54 10.31 3.71
N GLU A 47 3.69 9.65 2.92
CA GLU A 47 2.40 10.18 2.47
C GLU A 47 1.27 9.34 3.04
N ALA A 48 0.25 10.03 3.57
CA ALA A 48 -0.99 9.40 4.00
C ALA A 48 -2.01 9.46 2.87
N SER A 49 -2.69 8.35 2.64
CA SER A 49 -3.82 8.25 1.73
C SER A 49 -4.97 7.52 2.40
N THR A 50 -6.19 7.74 1.92
CA THR A 50 -7.38 7.01 2.38
C THR A 50 -8.11 6.43 1.18
N ILE A 51 -8.62 5.22 1.35
CA ILE A 51 -9.49 4.56 0.39
C ILE A 51 -10.79 4.16 1.06
N ASN A 52 -11.86 4.19 0.30
CA ASN A 52 -13.17 3.70 0.73
C ASN A 52 -13.43 2.36 0.05
N ILE A 53 -13.81 1.36 0.85
CA ILE A 53 -14.03 -0.02 0.40
C ILE A 53 -15.26 -0.60 1.11
N SER A 54 -15.96 -1.55 0.48
CA SER A 54 -17.03 -2.31 1.14
C SER A 54 -16.52 -2.94 2.44
N LYS A 55 -17.33 -2.91 3.50
CA LYS A 55 -17.01 -3.58 4.78
C LYS A 55 -16.73 -5.07 4.61
N ASP A 56 -17.45 -5.71 3.69
CA ASP A 56 -17.33 -7.14 3.42
C ASP A 56 -15.97 -7.49 2.80
N ASP A 57 -15.35 -6.55 2.08
CA ASP A 57 -14.09 -6.76 1.38
C ASP A 57 -12.85 -6.38 2.20
N VAL A 58 -13.01 -5.66 3.33
CA VAL A 58 -11.89 -5.21 4.17
C VAL A 58 -11.01 -6.37 4.61
N GLN A 59 -11.61 -7.47 5.08
CA GLN A 59 -10.87 -8.63 5.56
C GLN A 59 -10.12 -9.33 4.41
N MET A 60 -10.71 -9.36 3.22
CA MET A 60 -10.07 -9.92 2.03
C MET A 60 -8.85 -9.07 1.63
N LEU A 61 -9.00 -7.74 1.59
CA LEU A 61 -7.90 -6.82 1.29
C LEU A 61 -6.72 -7.03 2.26
N LEU A 62 -6.98 -7.06 3.57
CA LEU A 62 -5.94 -7.24 4.58
C LEU A 62 -5.23 -8.60 4.44
N LYS A 63 -5.97 -9.64 4.08
CA LYS A 63 -5.41 -10.98 3.86
C LYS A 63 -4.50 -11.02 2.63
N GLU A 64 -4.92 -10.43 1.52
CA GLU A 64 -4.10 -10.39 0.29
C GLU A 64 -2.86 -9.52 0.46
N LEU A 65 -2.95 -8.38 1.16
CA LEU A 65 -1.77 -7.55 1.46
C LEU A 65 -0.76 -8.28 2.34
N LYS A 66 -1.22 -9.06 3.33
CA LYS A 66 -0.34 -9.92 4.14
C LYS A 66 0.34 -11.01 3.30
N ARG A 67 -0.40 -11.64 2.38
CA ARG A 67 0.16 -12.64 1.45
C ARG A 67 1.20 -12.03 0.52
N ALA A 68 0.89 -10.89 -0.10
CA ALA A 68 1.82 -10.16 -0.95
C ALA A 68 3.11 -9.80 -0.20
N ARG A 69 2.99 -9.31 1.04
CA ARG A 69 4.14 -9.04 1.91
C ARG A 69 5.00 -10.28 2.14
N ALA A 70 4.38 -11.40 2.53
CA ALA A 70 5.11 -12.65 2.78
C ALA A 70 5.84 -13.16 1.53
N LEU A 71 5.25 -13.01 0.34
CA LEU A 71 5.92 -13.36 -0.92
C LEU A 71 7.13 -12.47 -1.20
N MET A 72 7.01 -11.16 -0.94
CA MET A 72 8.10 -10.20 -1.15
C MET A 72 9.24 -10.36 -0.13
N GLU A 73 8.96 -10.81 1.09
CA GLU A 73 9.98 -11.03 2.13
C GLU A 73 10.71 -12.37 1.98
N ASN A 74 10.14 -13.32 1.22
CA ASN A 74 10.74 -14.62 0.92
C ASN A 74 11.49 -14.66 -0.42
N LEU A 75 11.69 -13.50 -1.05
CA LEU A 75 12.48 -13.28 -2.27
C LEU A 75 13.79 -12.57 -1.94
#